data_AF-A0A1G0MLU0-F1
#
_entry.id   AF-A0A1G0MLU0-F1
#
_cell.length_a   1.000
_cell.length_b   1.000
_cell.length_c   1.000
_cell.angle_alpha   90.00
_cell.angle_beta   90.00
_cell.angle_gamma   90.00
#
_symmetry.space_group_name_H-M   'P 1'
#
loop_
_entity.id
_entity.type
_entity.pdbx_description
1 polymer ?
#
loop_
_entity_poly.entity_id
_entity_poly.type
_entity_poly.pdbx_seq_one_letter_code
_entity_poly.pdbx_strand_id
1 'polypeptide(L)'
;MPTHEKSASDKGTSHPKAAEMTIFEVLKQDHEKVRYLFDRIEKSGRKDVAALQKLFSQVEEELEVHMEGEERFLYTALERHEEPREKVLEAYEEHQVAKTLIGTFKSLAVDDERWGAKISVLHEIVEHHIQEEEREMFRMARKVLNKEQIQEITVQFQQHKREGRRPSRGAPVAG
;
A
#
# COMPACT_ATOMS: atom_id res chain seq x y z
N MET A 1 66.72 -9.94 -24.98
CA MET A 1 66.31 -10.58 -23.71
C MET A 1 65.43 -9.60 -22.95
N PRO A 2 64.12 -9.54 -23.21
CA PRO A 2 63.21 -8.71 -22.44
C PRO A 2 62.67 -9.49 -21.23
N THR A 3 62.57 -8.79 -20.10
CA THR A 3 62.07 -9.25 -18.80
C THR A 3 60.55 -9.39 -18.81
N HIS A 4 60.06 -10.51 -18.30
CA HIS A 4 58.64 -10.77 -18.05
C HIS A 4 58.13 -9.92 -16.87
N GLU A 5 57.14 -9.07 -17.11
CA GLU A 5 56.31 -8.48 -16.06
C GLU A 5 54.92 -9.13 -16.11
N LYS A 6 54.56 -9.86 -15.06
CA LYS A 6 53.24 -10.48 -14.91
C LYS A 6 52.22 -9.40 -14.52
N SER A 7 51.33 -9.08 -15.44
CA SER A 7 50.13 -8.30 -15.13
C SER A 7 49.13 -9.19 -14.39
N ALA A 8 48.83 -8.84 -13.14
CA ALA A 8 47.81 -9.49 -12.32
C ALA A 8 46.43 -9.00 -12.76
N SER A 9 45.59 -9.95 -13.18
CA SER A 9 44.18 -9.76 -13.50
C SER A 9 43.41 -9.28 -12.28
N ASP A 10 42.83 -8.08 -12.37
CA ASP A 10 41.83 -7.56 -11.45
C ASP A 10 40.57 -8.44 -11.52
N LYS A 11 40.28 -9.14 -10.42
CA LYS A 11 39.03 -9.91 -10.27
C LYS A 11 38.01 -8.97 -9.64
N GLY A 12 37.21 -8.33 -10.49
CA GLY A 12 36.00 -7.63 -10.08
C GLY A 12 35.09 -8.56 -9.29
N THR A 13 35.02 -8.34 -7.98
CA THR A 13 34.08 -9.00 -7.09
C THR A 13 32.71 -8.36 -7.29
N SER A 14 31.89 -8.96 -8.16
CA SER A 14 30.47 -8.64 -8.23
C SER A 14 29.83 -9.06 -6.91
N HIS A 15 29.59 -8.08 -6.06
CA HIS A 15 28.73 -8.26 -4.90
C HIS A 15 27.31 -8.48 -5.42
N PRO A 16 26.58 -9.54 -4.97
CA PRO A 16 25.17 -9.65 -5.29
C PRO A 16 24.48 -8.42 -4.69
N LYS A 17 23.94 -7.55 -5.55
CA LYS A 17 23.05 -6.47 -5.12
C LYS A 17 21.93 -7.14 -4.33
N ALA A 18 21.79 -6.82 -3.05
CA ALA A 18 20.64 -7.25 -2.25
C ALA A 18 19.39 -7.05 -3.11
N ALA A 19 18.53 -8.07 -3.23
CA ALA A 19 17.34 -7.99 -4.06
C ALA A 19 16.57 -6.73 -3.63
N GLU A 20 16.56 -5.72 -4.49
CA GLU A 20 15.81 -4.48 -4.25
C GLU A 20 14.34 -4.88 -4.19
N MET A 21 13.69 -4.50 -3.09
CA MET A 21 12.29 -4.81 -2.84
C MET A 21 11.43 -4.31 -4.01
N THR A 22 10.50 -5.12 -4.49
CA THR A 22 9.58 -4.75 -5.59
C THR A 22 8.31 -4.09 -5.06
N ILE A 23 7.60 -3.35 -5.90
CA ILE A 23 6.31 -2.73 -5.55
C ILE A 23 5.35 -3.75 -4.93
N PHE A 24 5.29 -4.97 -5.48
CA PHE A 24 4.43 -6.04 -4.97
C PHE A 24 4.78 -6.46 -3.54
N GLU A 25 6.06 -6.43 -3.16
CA GLU A 25 6.48 -6.73 -1.78
C GLU A 25 6.16 -5.57 -0.84
N VAL A 26 6.26 -4.33 -1.33
CA VAL A 26 5.85 -3.13 -0.57
C VAL A 26 4.35 -3.13 -0.30
N LEU A 27 3.53 -3.44 -1.31
CA LEU A 27 2.07 -3.50 -1.17
C LEU A 27 1.65 -4.63 -0.23
N LYS A 28 2.25 -5.82 -0.34
CA LYS A 28 1.98 -6.92 0.61
C LYS A 28 2.25 -6.55 2.06
N GLN A 29 3.31 -5.78 2.33
CA GLN A 29 3.57 -5.31 3.68
C GLN A 29 2.50 -4.35 4.19
N ASP A 30 1.93 -3.51 3.32
CA ASP A 30 0.80 -2.66 3.67
C ASP A 30 -0.47 -3.51 3.91
N HIS A 31 -0.75 -4.47 3.05
CA HIS A 31 -1.87 -5.40 3.19
C HIS A 31 -1.81 -6.16 4.53
N GLU A 32 -0.64 -6.73 4.86
CA GLU A 32 -0.43 -7.44 6.14
C GLU A 32 -0.66 -6.51 7.34
N LYS A 33 -0.22 -5.24 7.24
CA LYS A 33 -0.42 -4.25 8.30
C LYS A 33 -1.90 -3.88 8.44
N VAL A 34 -2.61 -3.65 7.35
CA VAL A 34 -4.04 -3.33 7.34
C VAL A 34 -4.85 -4.48 7.91
N ARG A 35 -4.60 -5.72 7.47
CA ARG A 35 -5.20 -6.95 8.03
C ARG A 35 -4.98 -7.06 9.53
N TYR A 36 -3.75 -6.81 9.98
CA TYR A 36 -3.42 -6.81 11.40
C TYR A 36 -4.24 -5.78 12.17
N LEU A 37 -4.38 -4.55 11.66
CA LEU A 37 -5.17 -3.51 12.32
C LEU A 37 -6.66 -3.87 12.41
N PHE A 38 -7.25 -4.42 11.34
CA PHE A 38 -8.63 -4.90 11.38
C PHE A 38 -8.83 -6.06 12.37
N ASP A 39 -7.93 -7.04 12.41
CA ASP A 39 -7.95 -8.12 13.41
C ASP A 39 -7.89 -7.57 14.85
N ARG A 40 -7.08 -6.52 15.08
CA ARG A 40 -7.02 -5.85 16.39
C ARG A 40 -8.32 -5.12 16.73
N ILE A 41 -8.99 -4.50 15.76
CA ILE A 41 -10.31 -3.87 15.94
C ILE A 41 -11.35 -4.93 16.30
N GLU A 42 -11.41 -6.04 15.57
CA GLU A 42 -12.36 -7.13 15.81
C GLU A 42 -12.18 -7.76 17.20
N LYS A 43 -10.92 -7.95 17.62
CA LYS A 43 -10.60 -8.46 18.96
C LYS A 43 -10.77 -7.44 20.08
N SER A 44 -10.95 -6.16 19.75
CA SER A 44 -11.18 -5.12 20.76
C SER A 44 -12.64 -5.13 21.21
N GLY A 45 -12.86 -5.05 22.52
CA GLY A 45 -14.21 -4.95 23.07
C GLY A 45 -14.86 -3.63 22.66
N ARG A 46 -16.14 -3.67 22.27
CA ARG A 46 -16.93 -2.47 21.89
C ARG A 46 -16.94 -1.34 22.92
N LYS A 47 -16.60 -1.63 24.18
CA LYS A 47 -16.53 -0.65 25.28
C LYS A 47 -15.20 0.11 25.35
N ASP A 48 -14.15 -0.35 24.68
CA ASP A 48 -12.85 0.33 24.65
C ASP A 48 -12.80 1.34 23.49
N VAL A 49 -13.57 2.42 23.65
CA VAL A 49 -13.74 3.48 22.63
C VAL A 49 -12.40 4.10 22.25
N ALA A 50 -11.53 4.36 23.23
CA ALA A 50 -10.24 5.00 22.98
C ALA A 50 -9.29 4.10 22.17
N ALA A 51 -9.24 2.80 22.48
CA ALA A 51 -8.44 1.86 21.69
C ALA A 51 -8.99 1.69 20.27
N LEU A 52 -10.31 1.55 20.11
CA LEU A 52 -10.96 1.45 18.81
C LEU A 52 -10.73 2.70 17.95
N GLN A 53 -10.84 3.89 18.53
CA GLN A 53 -10.57 5.14 17.84
C GLN A 53 -9.12 5.21 17.35
N LYS A 54 -8.16 4.84 18.22
CA LYS A 54 -6.75 4.81 17.86
C LYS A 54 -6.45 3.81 16.73
N LEU A 55 -6.99 2.60 16.81
CA LEU A 55 -6.81 1.58 15.79
C LEU A 55 -7.44 2.00 14.46
N PHE A 56 -8.65 2.58 14.50
CA PHE A 56 -9.30 3.07 13.30
C PHE A 56 -8.53 4.22 12.64
N SER A 57 -8.00 5.18 13.41
CA SER A 57 -7.15 6.24 12.85
C SER A 57 -5.90 5.67 12.16
N GLN A 58 -5.35 4.55 12.65
CA GLN A 58 -4.26 3.87 11.96
C GLN A 58 -4.71 3.18 10.67
N VAL A 59 -5.90 2.58 10.64
CA VAL A 59 -6.49 2.02 9.41
C VAL A 59 -6.71 3.11 8.38
N GLU A 60 -7.31 4.24 8.77
CA GLU A 60 -7.55 5.41 7.91
C GLU A 60 -6.25 5.91 7.29
N GLU A 61 -5.21 6.17 8.09
CA GLU A 61 -3.91 6.65 7.59
C GLU A 61 -3.26 5.66 6.61
N GLU A 62 -3.24 4.36 6.95
CA GLU A 62 -2.63 3.36 6.08
C GLU A 62 -3.38 3.19 4.76
N LEU A 63 -4.72 3.16 4.80
CA LEU A 63 -5.54 3.04 3.59
C LEU A 63 -5.46 4.28 2.70
N GLU A 64 -5.48 5.49 3.26
CA GLU A 64 -5.38 6.73 2.47
C GLU A 64 -4.08 6.77 1.66
N VAL A 65 -2.94 6.53 2.31
CA VAL A 65 -1.61 6.54 1.66
C VAL A 65 -1.45 5.38 0.68
N HIS A 66 -1.96 4.20 1.02
CA HIS A 66 -1.87 3.02 0.17
C HIS A 66 -2.66 3.22 -1.14
N MET A 67 -3.94 3.56 -1.04
CA MET A 67 -4.82 3.74 -2.20
C MET A 67 -4.35 4.89 -3.09
N GLU A 68 -3.92 6.03 -2.52
CA GLU A 68 -3.40 7.14 -3.34
C GLU A 68 -2.16 6.73 -4.13
N GLY A 69 -1.25 5.98 -3.50
CA GLY A 69 -0.05 5.50 -4.16
C GLY A 69 -0.35 4.52 -5.30
N GLU A 70 -1.29 3.60 -5.11
CA GLU A 70 -1.65 2.61 -6.12
C GLU A 70 -2.27 3.29 -7.33
N GLU A 71 -3.26 4.15 -7.10
CA GLU A 71 -3.94 4.92 -8.14
C GLU A 71 -2.96 5.75 -8.96
N ARG A 72 -2.03 6.43 -8.28
CA ARG A 72 -1.11 7.39 -8.90
C ARG A 72 0.04 6.71 -9.67
N PHE A 73 0.54 5.58 -9.19
CA PHE A 73 1.77 4.98 -9.73
C PHE A 73 1.53 3.62 -10.39
N LEU A 74 0.82 2.71 -9.72
CA LEU A 74 0.62 1.35 -10.24
C LEU A 74 -0.49 1.33 -11.28
N TYR A 75 -1.69 1.81 -10.94
CA TYR A 75 -2.86 1.75 -11.82
C TYR A 75 -2.68 2.61 -13.07
N THR A 76 -2.11 3.81 -12.92
CA THR A 76 -1.74 4.68 -14.05
C THR A 76 -0.77 3.99 -15.04
N ALA A 77 0.10 3.09 -14.55
CA ALA A 77 0.98 2.31 -15.42
C ALA A 77 0.23 1.14 -16.07
N LEU A 78 -0.63 0.45 -15.32
CA LEU A 78 -1.35 -0.75 -15.76
C LEU A 78 -2.51 -0.44 -16.72
N GLU A 79 -3.23 0.67 -16.56
CA GLU A 79 -4.40 1.03 -17.39
C GLU A 79 -4.07 1.21 -18.87
N ARG A 80 -2.79 1.37 -19.20
CA ARG A 80 -2.26 1.47 -20.57
C ARG A 80 -2.20 0.12 -21.29
N HIS A 81 -2.40 -0.96 -20.56
CA HIS A 81 -2.35 -2.33 -21.07
C HIS A 81 -3.75 -2.94 -21.05
N GLU A 82 -4.12 -3.64 -22.12
CA GLU A 82 -5.45 -4.23 -22.25
C GLU A 82 -5.73 -5.33 -21.23
N GLU A 83 -4.75 -6.22 -20.99
CA GLU A 83 -4.90 -7.38 -20.09
C GLU A 83 -5.33 -7.02 -18.64
N PRO A 84 -4.67 -6.08 -17.93
CA PRO A 84 -5.08 -5.71 -16.57
C PRO A 84 -6.21 -4.66 -16.50
N ARG A 85 -6.66 -4.10 -17.62
CA ARG A 85 -7.48 -2.88 -17.63
C ARG A 85 -8.78 -3.02 -16.85
N GLU A 86 -9.51 -4.11 -17.03
CA GLU A 86 -10.77 -4.35 -16.34
C GLU A 86 -10.56 -4.42 -14.82
N LYS A 87 -9.54 -5.15 -14.36
CA LYS A 87 -9.21 -5.27 -12.94
C LYS A 87 -8.73 -3.95 -12.32
N VAL A 88 -8.05 -3.11 -13.09
CA VAL A 88 -7.68 -1.76 -12.64
C VAL A 88 -8.93 -0.88 -12.46
N LEU A 89 -9.89 -0.95 -13.38
CA LEU A 89 -11.15 -0.19 -13.25
C LEU A 89 -11.99 -0.66 -12.05
N GLU A 90 -12.06 -1.96 -11.82
CA GLU A 90 -12.71 -2.53 -10.63
C GLU A 90 -12.05 -2.04 -9.33
N ALA A 91 -10.71 -2.11 -9.25
CA ALA A 91 -9.95 -1.62 -8.12
C ALA A 91 -10.16 -0.12 -7.82
N TYR A 92 -10.25 0.72 -8.86
CA TYR A 92 -10.61 2.13 -8.68
C TYR A 92 -11.98 2.30 -8.01
N GLU A 93 -12.99 1.53 -8.42
CA GLU A 93 -14.33 1.60 -7.82
C GLU A 93 -14.34 1.06 -6.39
N GLU A 94 -13.62 -0.03 -6.10
CA GLU A 94 -13.44 -0.53 -4.74
C GLU A 94 -12.77 0.52 -3.84
N HIS A 95 -11.73 1.21 -4.32
CA HIS A 95 -11.11 2.33 -3.62
C HIS A 95 -12.09 3.47 -3.35
N GLN A 96 -12.92 3.86 -4.33
CA GLN A 96 -13.92 4.91 -4.12
C GLN A 96 -14.94 4.52 -3.04
N VAL A 97 -15.38 3.26 -3.03
CA VAL A 97 -16.30 2.77 -1.98
C VAL A 97 -15.62 2.77 -0.61
N ALA A 98 -14.38 2.29 -0.51
CA ALA A 98 -13.61 2.29 0.73
C ALA A 98 -13.39 3.73 1.26
N LYS A 99 -12.96 4.66 0.40
CA LYS A 99 -12.79 6.09 0.72
C LYS A 99 -14.10 6.72 1.19
N THR A 100 -15.22 6.40 0.53
CA THR A 100 -16.54 6.88 0.92
C THR A 100 -16.90 6.40 2.32
N LEU A 101 -16.71 5.11 2.62
CA LEU A 101 -16.97 4.54 3.94
C LEU A 101 -16.10 5.19 5.02
N ILE A 102 -14.79 5.31 4.78
CA ILE A 102 -13.83 5.98 5.67
C ILE A 102 -14.33 7.40 5.99
N GLY A 103 -14.73 8.17 4.97
CA GLY A 103 -15.26 9.53 5.14
C GLY A 103 -16.48 9.60 6.07
N THR A 104 -17.33 8.58 6.10
CA THR A 104 -18.50 8.56 7.00
C THR A 104 -18.15 8.36 8.47
N PHE A 105 -16.94 7.86 8.81
CA PHE A 105 -16.53 7.73 10.21
C PHE A 105 -16.17 9.06 10.87
N LYS A 106 -15.87 10.12 10.08
CA LYS A 106 -15.56 11.46 10.61
C LYS A 106 -16.70 12.08 11.40
N SER A 107 -17.94 11.67 11.14
CA SER A 107 -19.15 12.11 11.85
C SER A 107 -19.85 11.00 12.65
N LEU A 108 -19.25 9.82 12.74
CA LEU A 108 -19.83 8.66 13.44
C LEU A 108 -19.03 8.36 14.71
N ALA A 109 -19.66 8.50 15.87
CA ALA A 109 -19.04 8.17 17.14
C ALA A 109 -18.75 6.65 17.23
N VAL A 110 -17.66 6.28 17.89
CA VAL A 110 -17.21 4.87 17.99
C VAL A 110 -18.18 4.00 18.78
N ASP A 111 -18.87 4.60 19.75
CA ASP A 111 -19.91 3.98 20.58
C ASP A 111 -21.29 3.93 19.91
N ASP A 112 -21.44 4.52 18.72
CA ASP A 112 -22.65 4.36 17.90
C ASP A 112 -22.85 2.88 17.52
N GLU A 113 -24.09 2.41 17.57
CA GLU A 113 -24.45 1.03 17.24
C GLU A 113 -24.05 0.64 15.81
N ARG A 114 -24.06 1.60 14.88
CA ARG A 114 -23.73 1.40 13.46
C ARG A 114 -22.23 1.35 13.21
N TRP A 115 -21.41 1.85 14.13
CA TRP A 115 -19.95 1.88 13.94
C TRP A 115 -19.39 0.48 13.73
N GLY A 116 -19.82 -0.47 14.57
CA GLY A 116 -19.42 -1.88 14.47
C GLY A 116 -19.77 -2.51 13.12
N ALA A 117 -21.02 -2.33 12.67
CA ALA A 117 -21.44 -2.85 11.38
C ALA A 117 -20.67 -2.23 10.22
N LYS A 118 -20.44 -0.90 10.27
CA LYS A 118 -19.73 -0.17 9.23
C LYS A 118 -18.26 -0.57 9.13
N ILE A 119 -17.59 -0.80 10.26
CA ILE A 119 -16.17 -1.20 10.24
C ILE A 119 -16.01 -2.62 9.69
N SER A 120 -16.98 -3.52 9.94
CA SER A 120 -17.03 -4.85 9.33
C SER A 120 -17.20 -4.75 7.81
N VAL A 121 -18.11 -3.92 7.32
CA VAL A 121 -18.29 -3.72 5.86
C VAL A 121 -17.03 -3.15 5.21
N LEU A 122 -16.37 -2.17 5.85
CA LEU A 122 -15.09 -1.64 5.34
C LEU A 122 -14.03 -2.74 5.29
N HIS A 123 -13.92 -3.58 6.32
CA HIS A 123 -12.96 -4.69 6.37
C HIS A 123 -13.20 -5.69 5.24
N GLU A 124 -14.46 -6.09 4.99
CA GLU A 124 -14.80 -7.04 3.94
C GLU A 124 -14.43 -6.53 2.54
N ILE A 125 -14.72 -5.26 2.26
CA ILE A 125 -14.38 -4.63 0.97
C ILE A 125 -12.86 -4.56 0.78
N VAL A 126 -12.13 -4.13 1.81
CA VAL A 126 -10.67 -4.04 1.75
C VAL A 126 -10.01 -5.41 1.62
N GLU A 127 -10.49 -6.42 2.35
CA GLU A 127 -9.93 -7.77 2.26
C GLU A 127 -10.23 -8.42 0.90
N HIS A 128 -11.41 -8.17 0.32
CA HIS A 128 -11.74 -8.61 -1.04
C HIS A 128 -10.76 -7.99 -2.05
N HIS A 129 -10.64 -6.67 -2.03
CA HIS A 129 -9.73 -5.91 -2.89
C HIS A 129 -8.29 -6.45 -2.83
N ILE A 130 -7.75 -6.60 -1.61
CA ILE A 130 -6.41 -7.12 -1.39
C ILE A 130 -6.23 -8.53 -2.00
N GLN A 131 -7.23 -9.40 -1.85
CA GLN A 131 -7.16 -10.76 -2.39
C GLN A 131 -7.13 -10.77 -3.92
N GLU A 132 -7.93 -9.92 -4.57
CA GLU A 132 -7.94 -9.78 -6.02
C GLU A 132 -6.61 -9.26 -6.54
N GLU A 133 -6.07 -8.22 -5.90
CA GLU A 133 -4.78 -7.65 -6.28
C GLU A 133 -3.66 -8.68 -6.20
N GLU A 134 -3.54 -9.35 -5.05
CA GLU A 134 -2.43 -10.26 -4.80
C GLU A 134 -2.46 -11.50 -5.70
N ARG A 135 -3.67 -11.97 -6.06
CA ARG A 135 -3.86 -13.20 -6.87
C ARG A 135 -3.85 -12.92 -8.36
N GLU A 136 -4.46 -11.82 -8.78
CA GLU A 136 -4.73 -11.54 -10.19
C GLU A 136 -3.92 -10.37 -10.70
N MET A 137 -4.09 -9.19 -10.10
CA MET A 137 -3.47 -7.96 -10.62
C MET A 137 -1.95 -8.05 -10.61
N PHE A 138 -1.34 -8.55 -9.53
CA PHE A 138 0.13 -8.67 -9.45
C PHE A 138 0.68 -9.62 -10.51
N ARG A 139 -0.05 -10.69 -10.83
CA ARG A 139 0.33 -11.62 -11.90
C ARG A 139 0.26 -10.94 -13.27
N MET A 140 -0.79 -10.16 -13.53
CA MET A 140 -0.95 -9.42 -14.78
C MET A 140 0.12 -8.33 -14.90
N ALA A 141 0.37 -7.57 -13.83
CA ALA A 141 1.39 -6.54 -13.76
C ALA A 141 2.79 -7.08 -14.10
N ARG A 142 3.15 -8.25 -13.58
CA ARG A 142 4.44 -8.92 -13.88
C ARG A 142 4.60 -9.33 -15.35
N LYS A 143 3.51 -9.48 -16.11
CA LYS A 143 3.57 -9.81 -17.54
C LYS A 143 3.75 -8.56 -18.40
N VAL A 144 3.12 -7.46 -18.01
CA VAL A 144 3.03 -6.26 -18.85
C VAL A 144 4.07 -5.19 -18.50
N LEU A 145 4.59 -5.19 -17.27
CA LEU A 145 5.62 -4.25 -16.82
C LEU A 145 7.00 -4.91 -16.87
N ASN A 146 7.98 -4.18 -17.40
CA ASN A 146 9.38 -4.58 -17.34
C ASN A 146 10.01 -4.25 -15.97
N LYS A 147 11.25 -4.70 -15.76
CA LYS A 147 11.95 -4.54 -14.49
C LYS A 147 12.19 -3.07 -14.13
N GLU A 148 12.49 -2.24 -15.11
CA GLU A 148 12.77 -0.82 -14.93
C GLU A 148 11.50 -0.08 -14.48
N GLN A 149 10.35 -0.35 -15.10
CA GLN A 149 9.05 0.19 -14.72
C GLN A 149 8.67 -0.24 -13.29
N ILE A 150 8.84 -1.53 -12.97
CA ILE A 150 8.57 -2.04 -11.61
C ILE A 150 9.44 -1.30 -10.59
N GLN A 151 10.72 -1.09 -10.88
CA GLN A 151 11.64 -0.40 -9.97
C GLN A 151 11.28 1.09 -9.83
N GLU A 152 10.91 1.75 -10.92
CA GLU A 152 10.48 3.15 -10.89
C GLU A 152 9.23 3.34 -10.02
N ILE A 153 8.20 2.52 -10.23
CA ILE A 153 6.96 2.54 -9.44
C ILE A 153 7.27 2.26 -7.97
N THR A 154 8.16 1.29 -7.69
CA THR A 154 8.58 0.96 -6.31
C THR A 154 9.16 2.19 -5.60
N VAL A 155 10.10 2.89 -6.25
CA VAL A 155 10.75 4.07 -5.67
C VAL A 155 9.75 5.20 -5.45
N GLN A 156 8.88 5.46 -6.44
CA GLN A 156 7.85 6.49 -6.35
C GLN A 156 6.85 6.21 -5.21
N PHE A 157 6.37 4.97 -5.11
CA PHE A 157 5.43 4.55 -4.06
C PHE A 157 6.08 4.63 -2.67
N GLN A 158 7.32 4.16 -2.51
CA GLN A 158 8.04 4.28 -1.24
C GLN A 158 8.28 5.74 -0.83
N GLN A 159 8.58 6.62 -1.79
CA GLN A 159 8.71 8.05 -1.52
C GLN A 159 7.37 8.66 -1.09
N HIS A 160 6.29 8.34 -1.80
CA HIS A 160 4.94 8.78 -1.42
C HIS A 160 4.57 8.36 0.00
N LYS A 161 4.83 7.11 0.38
CA LYS A 161 4.62 6.64 1.76
C LYS A 161 5.44 7.42 2.80
N ARG A 162 6.69 7.73 2.48
CA ARG A 162 7.56 8.53 3.37
C ARG A 162 7.01 9.94 3.54
N GLU A 163 6.41 10.52 2.50
CA GLU A 163 5.82 11.86 2.53
C GLU A 163 4.48 11.87 3.27
N GLY A 164 3.60 10.89 2.99
CA GLY A 164 2.29 10.74 3.64
C GLY A 164 2.38 10.45 5.14
N ARG A 165 3.38 9.66 5.57
CA ARG A 165 3.64 9.38 7.00
C ARG A 165 4.37 10.49 7.75
N ARG A 166 4.75 11.60 7.10
CA ARG A 166 5.27 12.75 7.85
C ARG A 166 4.09 13.38 8.57
N PRO A 167 4.20 13.66 9.89
CA PRO A 167 3.16 14.38 10.58
C PRO A 167 2.90 15.67 9.80
N SER A 168 1.65 15.87 9.39
CA SER A 168 1.20 17.16 8.88
C SER A 168 1.76 18.22 9.82
N ARG A 169 2.59 19.14 9.30
CA ARG A 169 3.00 20.30 10.08
C ARG A 169 1.69 21.01 10.40
N GLY A 170 1.24 20.83 11.64
CA GLY A 170 -0.03 21.37 12.11
C GLY A 170 -0.14 22.82 11.67
N ALA A 171 -1.25 23.15 11.03
CA ALA A 171 -1.62 24.53 10.83
C ALA A 171 -1.51 25.24 12.20
N PRO A 172 -0.94 26.46 12.26
CA PRO A 172 -0.85 27.17 13.52
C PRO A 172 -2.28 27.34 14.04
N VAL A 173 -2.54 26.84 15.25
CA VAL A 173 -3.75 27.19 15.97
C VAL A 173 -3.59 28.67 16.31
N ALA A 174 -4.29 29.52 15.56
CA ALA A 174 -4.47 30.90 15.97
C ALA A 174 -5.33 30.90 17.23
N GLY A 175 -4.70 31.19 18.37
CA GLY A 175 -5.30 31.41 19.68
C GLY A 175 -4.56 32.51 20.39
#